data_AF-A0A934G9Z6-F1
#
_entry.id   AF-A0A934G9Z6-F1
#
_cell.length_a   1.000
_cell.length_b   1.000
_cell.length_c   1.000
_cell.angle_alpha   90.00
_cell.angle_beta   90.00
_cell.angle_gamma   90.00
#
_symmetry.space_group_name_H-M   'P 1'
#
loop_
_entity.id
_entity.type
_entity.pdbx_description
1 polymer ?
#
loop_
_entity_poly.entity_id
_entity_poly.type
_entity_poly.pdbx_seq_one_letter_code
_entity_poly.pdbx_strand_id
1 'polypeptide(L)'
;MPEDYTLQEVLSDADAYFAAGDARGAIEILFQGWDQFETGAANSAGEAIRLALGRICHSFWVKRDFETGTQITAMVVNAALERARRTVAPEFAAVYAEAAAATGTSLFPLQRIFRHQNLVRLFRRVAAEIAGDVAECGCARGLSFMQLCLAFSKDHPDWSGEGFHVFDSFEGLSEPGEKDLGLDQSDADAAQIARNMVPGNFAVAFDLVRENVHRRFPRVELHPGWIPSAFSAVAGRSFRFVHLDVDLYQPTLDSLDYFFPRLADGGVIITDDYNWPGARTALLEFCARHRLQLQATDTSQAFVRKGSDAVKPGSA
;
A
#
# COMPACT_ATOMS: atom_id res chain seq x y z
N MET A 1 -8.16 21.36 -34.16
CA MET A 1 -8.62 21.79 -32.83
C MET A 1 -9.12 20.53 -32.15
N PRO A 2 -8.64 20.13 -30.97
CA PRO A 2 -9.38 19.12 -30.21
C PRO A 2 -10.78 19.71 -29.99
N GLU A 3 -11.83 18.92 -30.23
CA GLU A 3 -13.17 19.34 -29.80
C GLU A 3 -13.14 19.41 -28.27
N ASP A 4 -13.56 20.54 -27.70
CA ASP A 4 -13.68 20.65 -26.25
C ASP A 4 -14.86 19.78 -25.82
N TYR A 5 -14.58 18.56 -25.37
CA TYR A 5 -15.60 17.64 -24.88
C TYR A 5 -16.11 18.11 -23.51
N THR A 6 -17.39 17.95 -23.23
CA THR A 6 -17.90 18.02 -21.86
C THR A 6 -17.49 16.77 -21.08
N LEU A 7 -17.40 16.87 -19.74
CA LEU A 7 -17.12 15.70 -18.90
C LEU A 7 -18.12 14.56 -19.14
N GLN A 8 -19.38 14.90 -19.40
CA GLN A 8 -20.43 13.92 -19.67
C GLN A 8 -20.21 13.18 -20.99
N GLU A 9 -19.75 13.88 -22.03
CA GLU A 9 -19.39 13.26 -23.31
C GLU A 9 -18.18 12.33 -23.15
N VAL A 10 -17.12 12.77 -22.48
CA VAL A 10 -15.94 11.93 -22.19
C VAL A 10 -16.34 10.63 -21.48
N LEU A 11 -17.16 10.72 -20.43
CA LEU A 11 -17.59 9.54 -19.67
C LEU A 11 -18.52 8.64 -20.48
N SER A 12 -19.45 9.22 -21.24
CA SER A 12 -20.39 8.47 -22.09
C SER A 12 -19.66 7.71 -23.21
N ASP A 13 -18.70 8.36 -23.86
CA ASP A 13 -17.91 7.74 -24.92
C ASP A 13 -17.02 6.64 -24.37
N ALA A 14 -16.39 6.87 -23.21
CA ALA A 14 -15.61 5.84 -22.52
C ALA A 14 -16.46 4.60 -22.22
N ASP A 15 -17.68 4.79 -21.70
CA ASP A 15 -18.60 3.69 -21.41
C ASP A 15 -19.04 2.99 -22.72
N ALA A 16 -19.24 3.72 -23.82
CA ALA A 16 -19.59 3.15 -25.12
C ALA A 16 -18.46 2.30 -25.72
N TYR A 17 -17.22 2.81 -25.72
CA TYR A 17 -16.04 2.04 -26.14
C TYR A 17 -15.89 0.77 -25.30
N PHE A 18 -16.01 0.91 -23.98
CA PHE A 18 -15.84 -0.22 -23.07
C PHE A 18 -16.94 -1.28 -23.26
N ALA A 19 -18.20 -0.86 -23.46
CA ALA A 19 -19.32 -1.76 -23.77
C ALA A 19 -19.14 -2.49 -25.11
N ALA A 20 -18.47 -1.87 -26.09
CA ALA A 20 -18.12 -2.49 -27.36
C ALA A 20 -16.92 -3.47 -27.28
N GLY A 21 -16.30 -3.62 -26.10
CA GLY A 21 -15.11 -4.44 -25.89
C GLY A 21 -13.79 -3.74 -26.22
N ASP A 22 -13.82 -2.44 -26.51
CA ASP A 22 -12.64 -1.63 -26.79
C ASP A 22 -12.17 -0.88 -25.53
N ALA A 23 -11.54 -1.61 -24.61
CA ALA A 23 -10.99 -1.00 -23.40
C ALA A 23 -9.88 0.01 -23.69
N ARG A 24 -9.16 -0.13 -24.81
CA ARG A 24 -8.10 0.79 -25.18
C ARG A 24 -8.68 2.14 -25.61
N GLY A 25 -9.68 2.13 -26.49
CA GLY A 25 -10.41 3.35 -26.89
C GLY A 25 -11.03 4.06 -25.68
N ALA A 26 -11.62 3.30 -24.75
CA ALA A 26 -12.18 3.83 -23.52
C ALA A 26 -11.12 4.54 -22.64
N ILE A 27 -9.92 3.98 -22.53
CA ILE A 27 -8.82 4.58 -21.77
C ILE A 27 -8.26 5.81 -22.48
N GLU A 28 -8.13 5.76 -23.81
CA GLU A 28 -7.61 6.88 -24.61
C GLU A 28 -8.52 8.11 -24.49
N ILE A 29 -9.85 7.97 -24.58
CA ILE A 29 -10.77 9.10 -24.42
C ILE A 29 -10.79 9.64 -22.98
N LEU A 30 -10.67 8.77 -21.97
CA LEU A 30 -10.55 9.20 -20.57
C LEU A 30 -9.27 10.01 -20.33
N PHE A 31 -8.16 9.63 -20.96
CA PHE A 31 -6.92 10.40 -20.87
C PHE A 31 -6.99 11.74 -21.60
N GLN A 32 -7.66 11.81 -22.75
CA GLN A 32 -7.92 13.09 -23.42
C GLN A 32 -8.73 14.03 -22.52
N GLY A 33 -9.79 13.51 -21.88
CA GLY A 33 -10.55 14.26 -20.89
C GLY A 33 -9.70 14.67 -19.68
N TRP A 34 -8.81 13.81 -19.20
CA TRP A 34 -7.92 14.16 -18.09
C TRP A 34 -7.08 15.38 -18.47
N ASP A 35 -6.40 15.34 -19.61
CA ASP A 35 -5.53 16.43 -20.08
C ASP A 35 -6.31 17.76 -20.23
N GLN A 36 -7.59 17.69 -20.60
CA GLN A 36 -8.48 18.86 -20.71
C GLN A 36 -8.87 19.44 -19.34
N PHE A 37 -9.18 18.60 -18.35
CA PHE A 37 -9.76 19.03 -17.08
C PHE A 37 -8.76 19.22 -15.92
N GLU A 38 -7.46 18.95 -16.13
CA GLU A 38 -6.45 18.95 -15.06
C GLU A 38 -6.15 20.34 -14.43
N THR A 39 -6.67 21.44 -14.99
CA THR A 39 -6.30 22.82 -14.61
C THR A 39 -7.27 23.53 -13.66
N GLY A 40 -8.35 22.89 -13.19
CA GLY A 40 -9.37 23.52 -12.34
C GLY A 40 -9.16 23.38 -10.82
N ALA A 41 -9.28 24.49 -10.08
CA ALA A 41 -9.25 24.53 -8.61
C ALA A 41 -10.58 24.04 -7.99
N ALA A 42 -10.88 22.75 -8.18
CA ALA A 42 -11.83 21.87 -7.47
C ALA A 42 -12.00 20.63 -8.37
N ASN A 43 -11.11 19.65 -8.24
CA ASN A 43 -10.82 18.65 -9.29
C ASN A 43 -11.84 17.48 -9.38
N SER A 44 -13.15 17.76 -9.26
CA SER A 44 -14.21 16.75 -9.31
C SER A 44 -14.30 16.06 -10.69
N ALA A 45 -13.97 16.77 -11.77
CA ALA A 45 -13.91 16.20 -13.12
C ALA A 45 -12.75 15.21 -13.28
N GLY A 46 -11.54 15.59 -12.82
CA GLY A 46 -10.40 14.67 -12.82
C GLY A 46 -10.61 13.47 -11.89
N GLU A 47 -11.30 13.65 -10.77
CA GLU A 47 -11.72 12.54 -9.90
C GLU A 47 -12.68 11.58 -10.62
N ALA A 48 -13.71 12.10 -11.30
CA ALA A 48 -14.63 11.27 -12.07
C ALA A 48 -13.93 10.43 -13.15
N ILE A 49 -12.93 11.01 -13.82
CA ILE A 49 -12.12 10.32 -14.83
C ILE A 49 -11.25 9.23 -14.20
N ARG A 50 -10.57 9.52 -13.08
CA ARG A 50 -9.78 8.52 -12.35
C ARG A 50 -10.64 7.37 -11.83
N LEU A 51 -11.85 7.67 -11.36
CA LEU A 51 -12.83 6.67 -10.98
C LEU A 51 -13.25 5.80 -12.18
N ALA A 52 -13.48 6.40 -13.36
CA ALA A 52 -13.79 5.66 -14.57
C ALA A 52 -12.64 4.73 -15.01
N LEU A 53 -11.39 5.23 -15.02
CA LEU A 53 -10.20 4.41 -15.26
C LEU A 53 -10.11 3.25 -14.27
N GLY A 54 -10.33 3.52 -12.98
CA GLY A 54 -10.37 2.49 -11.93
C GLY A 54 -11.45 1.44 -12.18
N ARG A 55 -12.65 1.82 -12.63
CA ARG A 55 -13.74 0.89 -12.98
C ARG A 55 -13.37 0.01 -14.17
N ILE A 56 -12.74 0.56 -15.21
CA ILE A 56 -12.27 -0.22 -16.36
C ILE A 56 -11.27 -1.27 -15.90
N CYS A 57 -10.24 -0.91 -15.14
CA CYS A 57 -9.30 -1.89 -14.58
C CYS A 57 -10.04 -2.94 -13.74
N HIS A 58 -10.99 -2.51 -12.91
CA HIS A 58 -11.76 -3.39 -12.03
C HIS A 58 -12.61 -4.43 -12.74
N SER A 59 -13.16 -4.08 -13.91
CA SER A 59 -14.02 -4.96 -14.70
C SER A 59 -13.32 -6.26 -15.13
N PHE A 60 -12.02 -6.21 -15.45
CA PHE A 60 -11.25 -7.39 -15.85
C PHE A 60 -11.02 -8.32 -14.68
N TRP A 61 -10.85 -7.76 -13.47
CA TRP A 61 -10.68 -8.55 -12.26
C TRP A 61 -11.96 -9.31 -11.89
N VAL A 62 -13.13 -8.67 -12.01
CA VAL A 62 -14.44 -9.32 -11.81
C VAL A 62 -14.64 -10.47 -12.81
N LYS A 63 -14.20 -10.29 -14.06
CA LYS A 63 -14.26 -11.31 -15.10
C LYS A 63 -13.17 -12.40 -14.97
N ARG A 64 -12.26 -12.27 -13.99
CA ARG A 64 -11.09 -13.14 -13.79
C ARG A 64 -10.15 -13.21 -15.01
N ASP A 65 -10.12 -12.14 -15.80
CA ASP A 65 -9.20 -11.97 -16.92
C ASP A 65 -7.94 -11.23 -16.45
N PHE A 66 -7.08 -11.96 -15.76
CA PHE A 66 -5.92 -11.37 -15.07
C PHE A 66 -4.80 -10.94 -16.02
N GLU A 67 -4.62 -11.64 -17.15
CA GLU A 67 -3.59 -11.29 -18.13
C GLU A 67 -3.91 -9.95 -18.78
N THR A 68 -5.11 -9.82 -19.36
CA THR A 68 -5.55 -8.54 -19.94
C THR A 68 -5.70 -7.48 -18.86
N GLY A 69 -6.23 -7.83 -17.68
CA GLY A 69 -6.32 -6.92 -16.54
C GLY A 69 -4.96 -6.33 -16.14
N THR A 70 -3.90 -7.13 -16.13
CA THR A 70 -2.53 -6.67 -15.83
C THR A 70 -2.00 -5.73 -16.91
N GLN A 71 -2.19 -6.07 -18.18
CA GLN A 71 -1.78 -5.22 -19.31
C GLN A 71 -2.47 -3.86 -19.29
N ILE A 72 -3.80 -3.86 -19.13
CA ILE A 72 -4.61 -2.64 -19.03
C ILE A 72 -4.20 -1.81 -17.81
N THR A 73 -4.01 -2.44 -16.65
CA THR A 73 -3.57 -1.75 -15.43
C THR A 73 -2.19 -1.11 -15.62
N ALA A 74 -1.25 -1.79 -16.25
CA ALA A 74 0.08 -1.25 -16.55
C ALA A 74 0.01 -0.05 -17.52
N MET A 75 -0.83 -0.12 -18.55
CA MET A 75 -1.07 1.01 -19.45
C MET A 75 -1.57 2.25 -18.68
N VAL A 76 -2.55 2.07 -17.80
CA VAL A 76 -3.10 3.18 -17.01
C VAL A 76 -2.06 3.75 -16.05
N VAL A 77 -1.30 2.89 -15.35
CA VAL A 77 -0.23 3.33 -14.44
C VAL A 77 0.83 4.16 -15.17
N ASN A 78 1.35 3.66 -16.29
CA ASN A 78 2.42 4.34 -17.02
C ASN A 78 1.95 5.70 -17.56
N ALA A 79 0.78 5.75 -18.19
CA ALA A 79 0.21 6.98 -18.72
C ALA A 79 -0.11 8.02 -17.63
N ALA A 80 -0.52 7.56 -16.44
CA ALA A 80 -0.81 8.43 -15.31
C ALA A 80 0.47 8.98 -14.64
N LEU A 81 1.54 8.19 -14.59
CA LEU A 81 2.86 8.62 -14.10
C LEU A 81 3.52 9.66 -15.00
N GLU A 82 3.45 9.47 -16.32
CA GLU A 82 3.95 10.44 -17.32
C GLU A 82 3.31 11.82 -17.10
N ARG A 83 2.00 11.86 -16.87
CA ARG A 83 1.23 13.09 -16.60
C ARG A 83 1.60 13.74 -15.27
N ALA A 84 1.76 12.93 -14.22
CA ALA A 84 2.17 13.42 -12.91
C ALA A 84 3.57 14.03 -12.90
N ARG A 85 4.37 13.88 -13.97
CA ARG A 85 5.77 14.34 -14.09
C ARG A 85 6.66 13.89 -12.91
N ARG A 86 6.30 12.77 -12.29
CA ARG A 86 7.03 12.16 -11.19
C ARG A 86 7.50 10.78 -11.64
N THR A 87 8.76 10.47 -11.38
CA THR A 87 9.35 9.20 -11.81
C THR A 87 9.30 8.17 -10.69
N VAL A 88 8.75 7.00 -11.01
CA VAL A 88 9.04 5.75 -10.32
C VAL A 88 9.91 4.89 -11.23
N ALA A 89 10.66 3.99 -10.62
CA ALA A 89 11.50 3.06 -11.36
C ALA A 89 10.60 2.14 -12.22
N PRO A 90 10.88 1.97 -13.52
CA PRO A 90 10.03 1.18 -14.41
C PRO A 90 9.77 -0.25 -13.90
N GLU A 91 10.79 -0.86 -13.29
CA GLU A 91 10.69 -2.19 -12.71
C GLU A 91 9.74 -2.26 -11.51
N PHE A 92 9.58 -1.16 -10.77
CA PHE A 92 8.64 -1.04 -9.68
C PHE A 92 7.23 -0.69 -10.17
N ALA A 93 7.09 0.16 -11.20
CA ALA A 93 5.79 0.43 -11.83
C ALA A 93 5.12 -0.85 -12.31
N ALA A 94 5.89 -1.78 -12.90
CA ALA A 94 5.41 -3.11 -13.28
C ALA A 94 4.93 -3.94 -12.08
N VAL A 95 5.69 -3.96 -10.97
CA VAL A 95 5.30 -4.64 -9.73
C VAL A 95 4.01 -4.06 -9.15
N TYR A 96 3.89 -2.73 -9.15
CA TYR A 96 2.71 -2.04 -8.65
C TYR A 96 1.47 -2.38 -9.49
N ALA A 97 1.58 -2.36 -10.82
CA ALA A 97 0.49 -2.70 -11.72
C ALA A 97 0.06 -4.18 -11.58
N GLU A 98 1.02 -5.11 -11.52
CA GLU A 98 0.73 -6.55 -11.33
C GLU A 98 0.08 -6.80 -9.96
N ALA A 99 0.57 -6.18 -8.89
CA ALA A 99 -0.03 -6.31 -7.57
C ALA A 99 -1.43 -5.68 -7.48
N ALA A 100 -1.63 -4.52 -8.09
CA ALA A 100 -2.94 -3.87 -8.15
C ALA A 100 -3.95 -4.74 -8.90
N ALA A 101 -3.53 -5.36 -10.01
CA ALA A 101 -4.36 -6.29 -10.76
C ALA A 101 -4.67 -7.56 -9.96
N ALA A 102 -3.65 -8.16 -9.32
CA ALA A 102 -3.81 -9.38 -8.53
C ALA A 102 -4.73 -9.21 -7.31
N THR A 103 -4.75 -8.01 -6.73
CA THR A 103 -5.52 -7.69 -5.51
C THR A 103 -6.83 -6.96 -5.79
N GLY A 104 -7.05 -6.61 -7.06
CA GLY A 104 -8.14 -5.78 -7.53
C GLY A 104 -8.22 -4.40 -6.87
N THR A 105 -7.07 -3.84 -6.51
CA THR A 105 -6.99 -2.56 -5.79
C THR A 105 -6.98 -1.39 -6.78
N SER A 106 -7.80 -0.36 -6.52
CA SER A 106 -7.81 0.87 -7.32
C SER A 106 -6.40 1.46 -7.43
N LEU A 107 -6.02 1.96 -8.61
CA LEU A 107 -4.73 2.61 -8.83
C LEU A 107 -4.63 4.00 -8.18
N PHE A 108 -5.78 4.59 -7.85
CA PHE A 108 -5.88 5.96 -7.36
C PHE A 108 -6.15 6.01 -5.84
N PRO A 109 -5.61 7.03 -5.14
CA PRO A 109 -4.76 8.10 -5.66
C PRO A 109 -3.35 7.61 -6.01
N LEU A 110 -2.77 8.14 -7.10
CA LEU A 110 -1.44 7.72 -7.57
C LEU A 110 -0.34 7.96 -6.55
N GLN A 111 -0.49 8.93 -5.64
CA GLN A 111 0.52 9.27 -4.65
C GLN A 111 1.02 8.07 -3.84
N ARG A 112 0.16 7.05 -3.65
CA ARG A 112 0.50 5.80 -2.97
C ARG A 112 1.66 5.04 -3.63
N ILE A 113 1.83 5.17 -4.95
CA ILE A 113 2.90 4.46 -5.68
C ILE A 113 4.30 4.91 -5.21
N PHE A 114 4.48 6.17 -4.82
CA PHE A 114 5.78 6.67 -4.35
C PHE A 114 6.13 6.08 -2.99
N ARG A 115 5.14 6.01 -2.11
CA ARG A 115 5.26 5.38 -0.79
C ARG A 115 5.61 3.89 -0.91
N HIS A 116 4.87 3.18 -1.75
CA HIS A 116 5.12 1.75 -1.97
C HIS A 116 6.47 1.48 -2.65
N GLN A 117 6.98 2.40 -3.48
CA GLN A 117 8.33 2.28 -4.03
C GLN A 117 9.39 2.32 -2.93
N ASN A 118 9.25 3.23 -1.97
CA ASN A 118 10.15 3.33 -0.82
C ASN A 118 10.10 2.06 0.02
N LEU A 119 8.89 1.54 0.30
CA LEU A 119 8.66 0.27 0.97
C LEU A 119 9.41 -0.89 0.29
N VAL A 120 9.17 -1.11 -1.02
CA VAL A 120 9.79 -2.22 -1.75
C VAL A 120 11.31 -2.06 -1.87
N ARG A 121 11.82 -0.84 -2.06
CA ARG A 121 13.27 -0.58 -2.09
C ARG A 121 13.94 -0.94 -0.77
N LEU A 122 13.34 -0.51 0.35
CA LEU A 122 13.87 -0.81 1.68
C LEU A 122 13.82 -2.31 1.97
N PHE A 123 12.69 -2.96 1.64
CA PHE A 123 12.51 -4.40 1.74
C PHE A 123 13.59 -5.17 0.97
N ARG A 124 13.80 -4.86 -0.31
CA ARG A 124 14.79 -5.56 -1.14
C ARG A 124 16.20 -5.45 -0.59
N ARG A 125 16.60 -4.28 -0.08
CA ARG A 125 17.92 -4.10 0.56
C ARG A 125 18.06 -5.00 1.79
N VAL A 126 17.06 -5.03 2.66
CA VAL A 126 17.08 -5.84 3.88
C VAL A 126 17.07 -7.34 3.53
N ALA A 127 16.21 -7.74 2.60
CA ALA A 127 16.05 -9.14 2.20
C ALA A 127 17.30 -9.74 1.54
N ALA A 128 18.11 -8.91 0.88
CA ALA A 128 19.37 -9.32 0.25
C ALA A 128 20.50 -9.63 1.26
N GLU A 129 20.46 -9.01 2.45
CA GLU A 129 21.55 -9.07 3.43
C GLU A 129 21.21 -9.90 4.67
N ILE A 130 19.92 -9.97 5.02
CA ILE A 130 19.46 -10.46 6.32
C ILE A 130 18.49 -11.62 6.12
N ALA A 131 18.70 -12.71 6.86
CA ALA A 131 17.78 -13.84 6.91
C ALA A 131 16.69 -13.62 7.98
N GLY A 132 15.56 -14.31 7.81
CA GLY A 132 14.40 -14.23 8.70
C GLY A 132 13.08 -14.18 7.92
N ASP A 133 11.97 -14.16 8.63
CA ASP A 133 10.65 -14.09 8.04
C ASP A 133 10.26 -12.63 7.72
N VAL A 134 9.22 -12.45 6.92
CA VAL A 134 8.64 -11.16 6.54
C VAL A 134 7.21 -11.10 7.06
N ALA A 135 6.82 -9.98 7.65
CA ALA A 135 5.45 -9.77 8.12
C ALA A 135 4.84 -8.47 7.60
N GLU A 136 3.55 -8.48 7.32
CA GLU A 136 2.71 -7.28 7.21
C GLU A 136 1.57 -7.34 8.25
N CYS A 137 1.34 -6.22 8.93
CA CYS A 137 0.23 -6.02 9.86
C CYS A 137 -0.72 -4.99 9.26
N GLY A 138 -1.97 -5.39 9.04
CA GLY A 138 -2.95 -4.65 8.26
C GLY A 138 -2.63 -4.73 6.77
N CYS A 139 -3.51 -5.35 6.00
CA CYS A 139 -3.26 -5.67 4.59
C CYS A 139 -4.38 -5.22 3.65
N ALA A 140 -5.59 -4.96 4.17
CA ALA A 140 -6.77 -4.63 3.38
C ALA A 140 -6.95 -5.62 2.21
N ARG A 141 -6.77 -5.20 0.95
CA ARG A 141 -6.86 -6.08 -0.24
C ARG A 141 -5.59 -6.90 -0.52
N GLY A 142 -4.50 -6.64 0.19
CA GLY A 142 -3.18 -7.26 0.07
C GLY A 142 -2.23 -6.58 -0.92
N LEU A 143 -2.45 -5.30 -1.26
CA LEU A 143 -1.69 -4.60 -2.30
C LEU A 143 -0.19 -4.51 -1.98
N SER A 144 0.17 -3.90 -0.85
CA SER A 144 1.55 -3.73 -0.40
C SER A 144 2.25 -5.08 -0.21
N PHE A 145 1.59 -6.03 0.47
CA PHE A 145 2.15 -7.37 0.65
C PHE A 145 2.41 -8.10 -0.66
N MET A 146 1.46 -8.07 -1.61
CA MET A 146 1.64 -8.67 -2.92
C MET A 146 2.85 -8.06 -3.65
N GLN A 147 3.13 -6.76 -3.47
CA GLN A 147 4.33 -6.12 -4.03
C GLN A 147 5.61 -6.63 -3.37
N LEU A 148 5.62 -6.89 -2.05
CA LEU A 148 6.75 -7.53 -1.38
C LEU A 148 6.98 -8.95 -1.93
N CYS A 149 5.93 -9.75 -2.08
CA CYS A 149 6.03 -11.10 -2.64
C CYS A 149 6.55 -11.09 -4.08
N LEU A 150 5.98 -10.25 -4.95
CA LEU A 150 6.41 -10.11 -6.34
C LEU A 150 7.86 -9.61 -6.46
N ALA A 151 8.26 -8.68 -5.60
CA ALA A 151 9.63 -8.18 -5.58
C ALA A 151 10.62 -9.27 -5.14
N PHE A 152 10.25 -10.08 -4.15
CA PHE A 152 11.09 -11.17 -3.65
C PHE A 152 11.20 -12.33 -4.65
N SER A 153 10.09 -12.71 -5.28
CA SER A 153 10.03 -13.83 -6.23
C SER A 153 10.84 -13.58 -7.50
N LYS A 154 11.11 -12.31 -7.87
CA LYS A 154 12.00 -11.97 -8.99
C LYS A 154 13.42 -12.51 -8.79
N ASP A 155 13.90 -12.48 -7.55
CA ASP A 155 15.24 -12.97 -7.20
C ASP A 155 15.20 -14.44 -6.72
N HIS A 156 13.99 -15.01 -6.54
CA HIS A 156 13.74 -16.36 -6.01
C HIS A 156 12.59 -17.06 -6.77
N PRO A 157 12.81 -17.53 -8.02
CA PRO A 157 11.73 -17.99 -8.89
C PRO A 157 11.00 -19.25 -8.39
N ASP A 158 11.65 -20.08 -7.56
CA ASP A 158 11.05 -21.30 -6.98
C ASP A 158 10.34 -21.04 -5.64
N TRP A 159 10.41 -19.82 -5.10
CA TRP A 159 9.77 -19.45 -3.84
C TRP A 159 8.26 -19.23 -4.04
N SER A 160 7.46 -19.74 -3.10
CA SER A 160 5.99 -19.76 -3.25
C SER A 160 5.24 -19.19 -2.05
N GLY A 161 5.92 -18.47 -1.17
CA GLY A 161 5.32 -17.79 -0.02
C GLY A 161 5.91 -18.15 1.35
N GLU A 162 6.85 -19.12 1.41
CA GLU A 162 7.40 -19.60 2.67
C GLU A 162 8.09 -18.47 3.46
N GLY A 163 7.79 -18.37 4.76
CA GLY A 163 8.37 -17.36 5.66
C GLY A 163 7.78 -15.96 5.50
N PHE A 164 6.65 -15.82 4.79
CA PHE A 164 5.91 -14.57 4.65
C PHE A 164 4.55 -14.68 5.35
N HIS A 165 4.25 -13.70 6.19
CA HIS A 165 3.11 -13.72 7.09
C HIS A 165 2.28 -12.43 6.96
N VAL A 166 0.96 -12.56 6.92
CA VAL A 166 0.02 -11.43 6.94
C VAL A 166 -0.86 -11.52 8.17
N PHE A 167 -0.97 -10.43 8.92
CA PHE A 167 -1.85 -10.32 10.09
C PHE A 167 -2.90 -9.25 9.79
N ASP A 168 -4.18 -9.60 9.90
CA ASP A 168 -5.29 -8.67 9.70
C ASP A 168 -6.52 -9.14 10.48
N SER A 169 -7.35 -8.21 10.93
CA SER A 169 -8.66 -8.56 11.52
C SER A 169 -9.61 -9.09 10.44
N PHE A 170 -9.45 -8.64 9.20
CA PHE A 170 -10.41 -8.75 8.09
C PHE A 170 -11.76 -8.07 8.39
N GLU A 171 -11.79 -7.27 9.47
CA GLU A 171 -12.93 -6.55 9.99
C GLU A 171 -12.71 -5.03 9.91
N GLY A 172 -11.57 -4.57 9.39
CA GLY A 172 -11.22 -3.15 9.26
C GLY A 172 -10.66 -2.56 10.55
N LEU A 173 -10.74 -1.23 10.67
CA LEU A 173 -10.23 -0.50 11.83
C LEU A 173 -10.96 -0.89 13.12
N SER A 174 -10.21 -1.02 14.21
CA SER A 174 -10.77 -1.06 15.56
C SER A 174 -11.29 0.32 15.98
N GLU A 175 -11.95 0.40 17.14
CA GLU A 175 -12.35 1.69 17.71
C GLU A 175 -11.13 2.60 17.95
N PRO A 176 -11.11 3.83 17.39
CA PRO A 176 -10.04 4.79 17.65
C PRO A 176 -10.02 5.21 19.13
N GLY A 177 -8.84 5.22 19.73
CA GLY A 177 -8.62 5.71 21.09
C GLY A 177 -8.26 7.20 21.13
N GLU A 178 -8.07 7.74 22.34
CA GLU A 178 -7.76 9.17 22.54
C GLU A 178 -6.51 9.64 21.78
N LYS A 179 -5.49 8.77 21.66
CA LYS A 179 -4.23 9.09 20.97
C LYS A 179 -4.37 9.13 19.44
N ASP A 180 -5.47 8.62 18.89
CA ASP A 180 -5.76 8.63 17.46
C ASP A 180 -6.40 9.95 17.02
N LEU A 181 -7.04 10.66 17.95
CA LEU A 181 -7.84 11.86 17.67
C LEU A 181 -7.01 13.14 17.49
N GLY A 182 -5.70 13.09 17.77
CA GLY A 182 -4.78 14.23 17.79
C GLY A 182 -4.29 14.68 16.41
N LEU A 183 -5.20 14.99 15.49
CA LEU A 183 -4.84 15.38 14.11
C LEU A 183 -4.05 16.69 14.05
N ASP A 184 -2.93 16.66 13.33
CA ASP A 184 -2.23 17.86 12.92
C ASP A 184 -2.98 18.52 11.75
N GLN A 185 -3.67 19.63 12.01
CA GLN A 185 -4.42 20.34 10.97
C GLN A 185 -3.54 20.95 9.87
N SER A 186 -2.22 21.01 10.06
CA SER A 186 -1.29 21.44 9.01
C SER A 186 -0.93 20.33 8.02
N ASP A 187 -1.26 19.07 8.34
CA ASP A 187 -1.08 17.94 7.42
C ASP A 187 -2.11 18.01 6.29
N ALA A 188 -1.63 17.87 5.05
CA ALA A 188 -2.47 17.90 3.86
C ALA A 188 -3.51 16.76 3.83
N ASP A 189 -3.21 15.64 4.50
CA ASP A 189 -4.08 14.47 4.56
C ASP A 189 -5.01 14.48 5.78
N ALA A 190 -4.90 15.44 6.70
CA ALA A 190 -5.64 15.46 7.97
C ALA A 190 -7.16 15.28 7.80
N ALA A 191 -7.76 15.95 6.81
CA ALA A 191 -9.19 15.83 6.54
C ALA A 191 -9.58 14.44 6.00
N GLN A 192 -8.71 13.80 5.23
CA GLN A 192 -8.92 12.45 4.71
C GLN A 192 -8.77 11.41 5.83
N ILE A 193 -7.74 11.57 6.66
CA ILE A 193 -7.49 10.74 7.84
C ILE A 193 -8.71 10.80 8.77
N ALA A 194 -9.20 11.99 9.09
CA ALA A 194 -10.40 12.18 9.93
C ALA A 194 -11.62 11.43 9.39
N ARG A 195 -11.85 11.46 8.06
CA ARG A 195 -12.96 10.74 7.42
C ARG A 195 -12.80 9.23 7.45
N ASN A 196 -11.56 8.75 7.42
CA ASN A 196 -11.25 7.33 7.38
C ASN A 196 -11.22 6.69 8.77
N MET A 197 -11.10 7.48 9.83
CA MET A 197 -11.00 7.03 11.21
C MET A 197 -12.36 6.60 11.78
N VAL A 198 -12.94 5.56 11.19
CA VAL A 198 -14.24 4.99 11.52
C VAL A 198 -14.08 3.49 11.74
N PRO A 199 -14.62 2.91 12.83
CA PRO A 199 -14.59 1.46 13.06
C PRO A 199 -15.15 0.69 11.87
N GLY A 200 -14.46 -0.38 11.48
CA GLY A 200 -14.82 -1.19 10.32
C GLY A 200 -14.46 -0.60 8.96
N ASN A 201 -13.94 0.63 8.90
CA ASN A 201 -13.41 1.15 7.64
C ASN A 201 -12.23 0.28 7.17
N PHE A 202 -12.06 0.18 5.85
CA PHE A 202 -11.09 -0.70 5.19
C PHE A 202 -11.30 -2.20 5.38
N ALA A 203 -12.43 -2.65 5.92
CA ALA A 203 -12.74 -4.07 6.04
C ALA A 203 -12.73 -4.76 4.66
N VAL A 204 -12.00 -5.88 4.58
CA VAL A 204 -11.96 -6.75 3.41
C VAL A 204 -12.08 -8.19 3.87
N ALA A 205 -13.00 -8.94 3.27
CA ALA A 205 -13.25 -10.32 3.66
C ALA A 205 -11.99 -11.20 3.48
N PHE A 206 -11.70 -12.03 4.49
CA PHE A 206 -10.58 -12.97 4.51
C PHE A 206 -10.46 -13.80 3.23
N ASP A 207 -11.57 -14.38 2.74
CA ASP A 207 -11.55 -15.22 1.55
C ASP A 207 -11.11 -14.48 0.28
N LEU A 208 -11.44 -13.19 0.16
CA LEU A 208 -10.99 -12.38 -0.97
C LEU A 208 -9.47 -12.16 -0.91
N VAL A 209 -8.94 -11.82 0.27
CA VAL A 209 -7.49 -11.64 0.46
C VAL A 209 -6.76 -12.95 0.24
N ARG A 210 -7.29 -14.05 0.77
CA ARG A 210 -6.78 -15.40 0.55
C ARG A 210 -6.73 -15.75 -0.92
N GLU A 211 -7.80 -15.50 -1.67
CA GLU A 211 -7.82 -15.73 -3.11
C GLU A 211 -6.79 -14.85 -3.84
N ASN A 212 -6.70 -13.57 -3.50
CA ASN A 212 -5.73 -12.64 -4.09
C ASN A 212 -4.29 -13.10 -3.90
N VAL A 213 -3.93 -13.55 -2.70
CA VAL A 213 -2.56 -13.93 -2.33
C VAL A 213 -2.22 -15.36 -2.77
N HIS A 214 -3.03 -16.34 -2.39
CA HIS A 214 -2.71 -17.77 -2.58
C HIS A 214 -2.78 -18.22 -4.04
N ARG A 215 -3.42 -17.45 -4.93
CA ARG A 215 -3.38 -17.72 -6.38
C ARG A 215 -1.95 -17.74 -6.93
N ARG A 216 -1.06 -16.93 -6.36
CA ARG A 216 0.35 -16.82 -6.79
C ARG A 216 1.34 -17.32 -5.74
N PHE A 217 1.04 -17.11 -4.46
CA PHE A 217 1.91 -17.45 -3.35
C PHE A 217 1.15 -18.33 -2.35
N PRO A 218 0.88 -19.62 -2.69
CA PRO A 218 0.03 -20.51 -1.91
C PRO A 218 0.57 -20.87 -0.53
N ARG A 219 1.84 -20.55 -0.24
CA ARG A 219 2.48 -20.84 1.05
C ARG A 219 2.64 -19.62 1.96
N VAL A 220 2.12 -18.46 1.56
CA VAL A 220 1.98 -17.34 2.48
C VAL A 220 1.04 -17.74 3.61
N GLU A 221 1.42 -17.45 4.84
CA GLU A 221 0.60 -17.69 6.01
C GLU A 221 -0.26 -16.45 6.31
N LEU A 222 -1.58 -16.61 6.29
CA LEU A 222 -2.54 -15.56 6.63
C LEU A 222 -3.09 -15.83 8.04
N HIS A 223 -3.01 -14.84 8.92
CA HIS A 223 -3.37 -14.93 10.33
C HIS A 223 -4.56 -14.02 10.63
N PRO A 224 -5.81 -14.52 10.52
CA PRO A 224 -6.99 -13.76 10.87
C PRO A 224 -7.11 -13.53 12.36
N GLY A 225 -7.34 -12.28 12.73
CA GLY A 225 -7.66 -11.88 14.10
C GLY A 225 -7.12 -10.52 14.46
N TRP A 226 -7.64 -9.96 15.54
CA TRP A 226 -7.19 -8.69 16.08
C TRP A 226 -5.75 -8.79 16.59
N ILE A 227 -4.97 -7.76 16.29
CA ILE A 227 -3.65 -7.55 16.89
C ILE A 227 -3.85 -7.14 18.36
N PRO A 228 -3.10 -7.72 19.32
CA PRO A 228 -1.97 -8.65 19.16
C PRO A 228 -2.33 -10.14 19.18
N SER A 229 -3.58 -10.52 19.37
CA SER A 229 -3.99 -11.92 19.52
C SER A 229 -3.60 -12.81 18.33
N ALA A 230 -3.55 -12.26 17.12
CA ALA A 230 -3.14 -12.99 15.92
C ALA A 230 -1.66 -13.44 15.91
N PHE A 231 -0.81 -12.86 16.75
CA PHE A 231 0.64 -13.11 16.68
C PHE A 231 1.10 -14.45 17.24
N SER A 232 0.29 -15.14 18.05
CA SER A 232 0.69 -16.38 18.71
C SER A 232 1.16 -17.48 17.76
N ALA A 233 0.68 -17.46 16.51
CA ALA A 233 1.05 -18.41 15.46
C ALA A 233 2.54 -18.37 15.09
N VAL A 234 3.23 -17.24 15.34
CA VAL A 234 4.62 -17.01 14.93
C VAL A 234 5.56 -16.75 16.11
N ALA A 235 5.20 -17.15 17.33
CA ALA A 235 5.91 -16.83 18.56
C ALA A 235 7.42 -17.16 18.56
N GLY A 236 7.81 -18.24 17.87
CA GLY A 236 9.19 -18.72 17.75
C GLY A 236 9.93 -18.29 16.47
N ARG A 237 9.35 -17.39 15.66
CA ARG A 237 9.96 -16.90 14.42
C ARG A 237 10.85 -15.68 14.69
N SER A 238 11.83 -15.49 13.81
CA SER A 238 12.63 -14.26 13.72
C SER A 238 12.30 -13.55 12.41
N PHE A 239 12.31 -12.22 12.43
CA PHE A 239 11.87 -11.41 11.28
C PHE A 239 13.00 -10.56 10.74
N ARG A 240 13.14 -10.49 9.42
CA ARG A 240 14.07 -9.53 8.77
C ARG A 240 13.39 -8.21 8.48
N PHE A 241 12.09 -8.25 8.16
CA PHE A 241 11.34 -7.10 7.68
C PHE A 241 9.89 -7.17 8.15
N VAL A 242 9.39 -6.08 8.71
CA VAL A 242 7.99 -5.94 9.14
C VAL A 242 7.42 -4.64 8.61
N HIS A 243 6.29 -4.71 7.92
CA HIS A 243 5.49 -3.58 7.47
C HIS A 243 4.28 -3.43 8.39
N LEU A 244 4.08 -2.23 8.96
CA LEU A 244 2.94 -1.89 9.81
C LEU A 244 2.06 -0.87 9.08
N ASP A 245 0.84 -1.27 8.76
CA ASP A 245 -0.16 -0.47 8.04
C ASP A 245 -1.51 -0.66 8.77
N VAL A 246 -1.55 -0.20 10.03
CA VAL A 246 -2.65 -0.45 10.98
C VAL A 246 -3.27 0.83 11.52
N ASP A 247 -2.82 1.99 11.03
CA ASP A 247 -3.31 3.37 11.25
C ASP A 247 -3.30 3.88 12.71
N LEU A 248 -3.82 3.08 13.64
CA LEU A 248 -4.14 3.43 15.01
C LEU A 248 -3.01 3.13 15.99
N TYR A 249 -3.01 3.86 17.10
CA TYR A 249 -1.99 3.84 18.15
C TYR A 249 -1.78 2.43 18.74
N GLN A 250 -2.86 1.81 19.22
CA GLN A 250 -2.76 0.56 19.97
C GLN A 250 -2.25 -0.61 19.11
N PRO A 251 -2.81 -0.91 17.92
CA PRO A 251 -2.28 -1.98 17.08
C PRO A 251 -0.86 -1.67 16.58
N THR A 252 -0.50 -0.39 16.37
CA THR A 252 0.88 -0.01 16.04
C THR A 252 1.83 -0.36 17.19
N LEU A 253 1.52 0.05 18.42
CA LEU A 253 2.36 -0.19 19.59
C LEU A 253 2.48 -1.70 19.89
N ASP A 254 1.38 -2.43 19.84
CA ASP A 254 1.34 -3.87 20.08
C ASP A 254 2.18 -4.64 19.05
N SER A 255 2.15 -4.21 17.79
CA SER A 255 3.01 -4.76 16.73
C SER A 255 4.48 -4.46 17.00
N LEU A 256 4.82 -3.22 17.36
CA LEU A 256 6.20 -2.84 17.69
C LEU A 256 6.74 -3.67 18.88
N ASP A 257 5.95 -3.79 19.95
CA ASP A 257 6.30 -4.57 21.14
C ASP A 257 6.46 -6.06 20.85
N TYR A 258 5.69 -6.59 19.91
CA TYR A 258 5.80 -7.99 19.50
C TYR A 258 7.00 -8.24 18.58
N PHE A 259 7.14 -7.46 17.50
CA PHE A 259 8.07 -7.75 16.42
C PHE A 259 9.50 -7.26 16.71
N PHE A 260 9.69 -6.12 17.37
CA PHE A 260 11.03 -5.55 17.54
C PHE A 260 11.99 -6.47 18.32
N PRO A 261 11.60 -7.14 19.42
CA PRO A 261 12.46 -8.13 20.09
C PRO A 261 12.84 -9.30 19.18
N ARG A 262 11.95 -9.67 18.24
CA ARG A 262 12.08 -10.80 17.30
C ARG A 262 12.73 -10.42 15.98
N LEU A 263 13.02 -9.14 15.77
CA LEU A 263 13.71 -8.67 14.58
C LEU A 263 15.15 -9.19 14.58
N ALA A 264 15.66 -9.63 13.44
CA ALA A 264 17.07 -9.94 13.25
C ALA A 264 17.92 -8.65 13.34
N ASP A 265 19.19 -8.78 13.69
CA ASP A 265 20.11 -7.64 13.67
C ASP A 265 20.23 -7.07 12.25
N GLY A 266 20.15 -5.74 12.14
CA GLY A 266 20.04 -5.04 10.86
C GLY A 266 18.64 -5.04 10.25
N GLY A 267 17.71 -5.86 10.77
CA GLY A 267 16.33 -5.94 10.30
C GLY A 267 15.56 -4.64 10.54
N VAL A 268 14.43 -4.49 9.84
CA VAL A 268 13.66 -3.24 9.77
C VAL A 268 12.20 -3.46 10.12
N ILE A 269 11.64 -2.53 10.88
CA ILE A 269 10.19 -2.32 11.00
C ILE A 269 9.88 -0.95 10.39
N ILE A 270 8.98 -0.91 9.41
CA ILE A 270 8.51 0.31 8.75
C ILE A 270 7.00 0.46 8.96
N THR A 271 6.57 1.67 9.29
CA THR A 271 5.16 2.06 9.44
C THR A 271 4.72 2.87 8.23
N ASP A 272 3.58 2.53 7.62
CA ASP A 272 3.00 3.23 6.47
C ASP A 272 2.36 4.57 6.86
N ASP A 273 1.97 4.67 8.13
CA ASP A 273 1.05 5.66 8.70
C ASP A 273 1.73 6.71 9.58
N TYR A 274 2.96 7.13 9.28
CA TYR A 274 3.67 8.10 10.14
C TYR A 274 3.01 9.50 10.17
N ASN A 275 2.10 9.79 9.25
CA ASN A 275 1.24 10.97 9.28
C ASN A 275 -0.07 10.76 10.09
N TRP A 276 -0.41 9.53 10.47
CA TRP A 276 -1.54 9.27 11.36
C TRP A 276 -1.15 9.54 12.82
N PRO A 277 -1.94 10.32 13.59
CA PRO A 277 -1.58 10.71 14.96
C PRO A 277 -1.27 9.53 15.88
N GLY A 278 -2.09 8.49 15.78
CA GLY A 278 -1.98 7.28 16.59
C GLY A 278 -0.69 6.52 16.32
N ALA A 279 -0.52 6.06 15.08
CA ALA A 279 0.68 5.35 14.64
C ALA A 279 1.96 6.17 14.90
N ARG A 280 1.95 7.48 14.61
CA ARG A 280 3.07 8.39 14.90
C ARG A 280 3.42 8.41 16.39
N THR A 281 2.41 8.57 17.25
CA THR A 281 2.62 8.62 18.70
C THR A 281 3.16 7.30 19.25
N ALA A 282 2.61 6.17 18.81
CA ALA A 282 3.09 4.84 19.19
C ALA A 282 4.56 4.64 18.82
N LEU A 283 4.93 5.01 17.59
CA LEU A 283 6.30 4.87 17.10
C LEU A 283 7.29 5.76 17.86
N LEU A 284 6.92 7.02 18.14
CA LEU A 284 7.76 7.94 18.91
C LEU A 284 7.95 7.48 20.36
N GLU A 285 6.88 7.06 21.04
CA GLU A 285 6.95 6.53 22.40
C GLU A 285 7.78 5.25 22.47
N PHE A 286 7.59 4.34 21.51
CA PHE A 286 8.39 3.12 21.38
C PHE A 286 9.88 3.45 21.22
N CYS A 287 10.23 4.32 20.27
CA CYS A 287 11.61 4.72 20.03
C CYS A 287 12.24 5.38 21.26
N ALA A 288 11.51 6.25 21.97
CA ALA A 288 12.00 6.87 23.20
C ALA A 288 12.26 5.83 24.31
N ARG A 289 11.33 4.89 24.51
CA ARG A 289 11.45 3.80 25.50
C ARG A 289 12.65 2.90 25.23
N HIS A 290 12.95 2.61 23.97
CA HIS A 290 14.03 1.72 23.56
C HIS A 290 15.32 2.44 23.13
N ARG A 291 15.35 3.78 23.21
CA ARG A 291 16.47 4.65 22.76
C ARG A 291 16.88 4.38 21.31
N LEU A 292 15.89 4.22 20.44
CA LEU A 292 16.07 3.96 19.02
C LEU A 292 16.04 5.25 18.22
N GLN A 293 16.77 5.27 17.11
CA GLN A 293 16.68 6.33 16.13
C GLN A 293 15.58 6.02 15.11
N LEU A 294 14.64 6.95 14.99
CA LEU A 294 13.59 6.89 13.99
C LEU A 294 14.05 7.55 12.68
N GLN A 295 13.76 6.91 11.55
CA GLN A 295 14.05 7.44 10.22
C GLN A 295 12.74 7.69 9.47
N ALA A 296 12.35 8.95 9.34
CA ALA A 296 11.20 9.34 8.54
C ALA A 296 11.57 9.41 7.05
N THR A 297 10.64 9.04 6.18
CA THR A 297 10.74 9.18 4.72
C THR A 297 10.01 10.44 4.25
N ASP A 298 10.17 10.77 2.97
CA ASP A 298 9.46 11.84 2.29
C ASP A 298 8.02 11.45 1.86
N THR A 299 7.57 10.24 2.22
CA THR A 299 6.29 9.67 1.80
C THR A 299 5.41 9.26 2.97
N SER A 300 5.45 10.01 4.07
CA SER A 300 4.65 9.77 5.28
C SER A 300 4.89 8.40 5.94
N GLN A 301 6.01 7.75 5.66
CA GLN A 301 6.43 6.53 6.35
C GLN A 301 7.55 6.85 7.33
N ALA A 302 7.75 5.98 8.30
CA ALA A 302 8.96 6.00 9.11
C ALA A 302 9.35 4.58 9.50
N PHE A 303 10.64 4.35 9.71
CA PHE A 303 11.14 3.04 10.07
C PHE A 303 12.20 3.09 11.16
N VAL A 304 12.32 1.97 11.86
CA VAL A 304 13.39 1.68 12.80
C VAL A 304 14.21 0.50 12.31
N ARG A 305 15.51 0.53 12.58
CA ARG A 305 16.43 -0.57 12.26
C ARG A 305 17.01 -1.12 13.56
N LYS A 306 16.99 -2.44 13.73
CA LYS A 306 17.65 -3.07 14.89
C LYS A 306 19.16 -3.05 14.72
N GLY A 307 19.87 -2.66 15.77
CA GLY A 307 21.33 -2.58 15.77
C GLY A 307 21.93 -1.34 15.09
N SER A 308 21.13 -0.35 14.65
CA SER A 308 21.68 0.98 14.37
C SER A 308 22.02 1.64 15.69
N ASP A 309 23.32 1.75 16.01
CA ASP A 309 23.80 2.44 17.20
C ASP A 309 23.16 3.83 17.32
N ALA A 310 22.78 4.21 18.54
CA ALA A 310 22.53 5.62 18.83
C ALA A 310 23.80 6.40 18.49
N VAL A 311 23.73 7.32 17.53
CA VAL A 311 24.81 8.31 17.33
C VAL A 311 25.07 8.94 18.70
N LYS A 312 26.27 8.72 19.24
CA LYS A 312 26.68 9.33 20.49
C LYS A 312 26.48 10.85 20.36
N PRO A 313 25.85 11.52 21.33
CA PRO A 313 25.76 12.97 21.28
C PRO A 313 27.19 13.54 21.32
N GLY A 314 27.70 14.04 20.19
CA GLY A 314 29.01 14.70 20.16
C GLY A 314 29.92 14.48 18.95
N SER A 315 29.44 14.19 17.74
CA SER A 315 30.27 14.41 16.53
C SER A 315 29.63 15.51 15.68
N ALA A 316 30.03 16.74 16.00
CA ALA A 316 29.86 17.92 15.16
C ALA A 316 30.85 17.90 13.99
#